data_AF-A0A285VK04-F1
#
_entry.id   AF-A0A285VK04-F1
#
_cell.length_a   1.000
_cell.length_b   1.000
_cell.length_c   1.000
_cell.angle_alpha   90.00
_cell.angle_beta   90.00
_cell.angle_gamma   90.00
#
_symmetry.space_group_name_H-M   'P 1'
#
loop_
_entity.id
_entity.type
_entity.pdbx_description
1 polymer ?
#
loop_
_entity_poly.entity_id
_entity_poly.type
_entity_poly.pdbx_seq_one_letter_code
_entity_poly.pdbx_strand_id
1 'polypeptide(L)'
;MTRWQLRPTDDDPLVFNDHLDAGYDRAILRELDRLVAELRNVMTVLAAEVPRFGVHQPRIDAALAQAWDGDHRWVDSPEVAAVNLVWIQLHEDFLATLGITRGTEF
;
A
#
# COMPACT_ATOMS: atom_id res chain seq x y z
N MET A 1 1.72 -6.36 2.10
CA MET A 1 1.46 -6.95 0.77
C MET A 1 1.44 -8.47 0.84
N THR A 2 2.53 -9.12 1.25
CA THR A 2 2.58 -10.60 1.35
C THR A 2 1.47 -11.22 2.21
N ARG A 3 1.13 -10.65 3.37
CA ARG A 3 0.02 -11.15 4.21
C ARG A 3 -1.37 -10.99 3.57
N TRP A 4 -1.54 -10.08 2.62
CA TRP A 4 -2.82 -9.96 1.89
C TRP A 4 -2.97 -11.10 0.88
N GLN A 5 -1.85 -11.48 0.24
CA GLN A 5 -1.80 -12.54 -0.78
C GLN A 5 -1.67 -13.95 -0.17
N LEU A 6 -1.13 -14.06 1.04
CA LEU A 6 -0.84 -15.32 1.71
C LEU A 6 -1.54 -15.36 3.07
N ARG A 7 -2.14 -16.50 3.38
CA ARG A 7 -2.68 -16.82 4.70
C ARG A 7 -1.95 -18.06 5.26
N PRO A 8 -0.82 -17.86 5.97
CA PRO A 8 -0.05 -18.97 6.53
C PRO A 8 -0.92 -19.82 7.47
N THR A 9 -0.89 -21.13 7.28
CA THR A 9 -1.46 -22.11 8.21
C THR A 9 -0.35 -22.89 8.90
N ASP A 10 -0.67 -23.61 9.97
CA ASP A 10 0.31 -24.45 10.68
C ASP A 10 0.91 -25.55 9.76
N ASP A 11 0.15 -25.99 8.76
CA ASP A 11 0.56 -27.03 7.82
C ASP A 11 1.25 -26.49 6.55
N ASP A 12 0.94 -25.26 6.12
CA ASP A 12 1.55 -24.62 4.95
C ASP A 12 1.62 -23.08 5.09
N PRO A 13 2.84 -22.51 5.21
CA PRO A 13 3.03 -21.08 5.40
C PRO A 13 2.83 -20.24 4.12
N LEU A 14 2.71 -20.87 2.94
CA LEU A 14 2.62 -20.20 1.63
C LEU A 14 1.24 -20.38 0.97
N VAL A 15 0.22 -20.80 1.73
CA VAL A 15 -1.15 -20.88 1.24
C VAL A 15 -1.62 -19.51 0.78
N PHE A 16 -2.15 -19.44 -0.45
CA PHE A 16 -2.78 -18.24 -0.97
C PHE A 16 -4.02 -17.88 -0.15
N ASN A 17 -4.17 -16.59 0.14
CA ASN A 17 -5.38 -16.07 0.75
C ASN A 17 -6.51 -16.13 -0.30
N ASP A 18 -7.48 -17.01 -0.10
CA ASP A 18 -8.66 -17.15 -0.95
C ASP A 18 -9.73 -16.07 -0.72
N HIS A 19 -9.49 -15.18 0.26
CA HIS A 19 -10.39 -14.10 0.67
C HIS A 19 -11.78 -14.55 1.12
N LEU A 20 -11.93 -15.82 1.52
CA LEU A 20 -13.19 -16.34 2.10
C LEU A 20 -13.33 -15.97 3.59
N ASP A 21 -12.23 -15.63 4.25
CA ASP A 21 -12.20 -15.16 5.63
C ASP A 21 -12.19 -13.63 5.69
N ALA A 22 -13.39 -13.04 5.68
CA ALA A 22 -13.57 -11.60 5.79
C ALA A 22 -13.01 -11.01 7.12
N GLY A 23 -12.83 -11.83 8.16
CA GLY A 23 -12.24 -11.39 9.43
C GLY A 23 -10.73 -11.15 9.29
N TYR A 24 -10.04 -12.06 8.61
CA TYR A 24 -8.63 -11.95 8.27
C TYR A 24 -8.36 -10.73 7.38
N ASP A 25 -9.14 -10.58 6.30
CA ASP A 25 -9.00 -9.45 5.37
C ASP A 25 -9.23 -8.11 6.08
N ARG A 26 -10.28 -7.99 6.89
CA ARG A 26 -10.54 -6.77 7.68
C ARG A 26 -9.43 -6.46 8.68
N ALA A 27 -8.75 -7.45 9.23
CA ALA A 27 -7.63 -7.22 10.12
C ALA A 27 -6.45 -6.58 9.38
N ILE A 28 -6.17 -7.02 8.15
CA ILE A 28 -5.14 -6.43 7.30
C ILE A 28 -5.53 -5.02 6.86
N LEU A 29 -6.78 -4.79 6.45
CA LEU A 29 -7.24 -3.44 6.07
C LEU A 29 -7.11 -2.45 7.23
N ARG A 30 -7.39 -2.86 8.47
CA ARG A 30 -7.17 -2.02 9.67
C ARG A 30 -5.69 -1.72 9.92
N GLU A 31 -4.80 -2.66 9.63
CA GLU A 31 -3.35 -2.45 9.72
C GLU A 31 -2.91 -1.43 8.66
N LEU A 32 -3.41 -1.55 7.44
CA LEU A 32 -3.18 -0.58 6.36
C LEU A 32 -3.71 0.81 6.72
N ASP A 33 -4.92 0.94 7.29
CA ASP A 33 -5.45 2.23 7.78
C ASP A 33 -4.50 2.92 8.75
N ARG A 34 -3.96 2.17 9.72
CA ARG A 34 -3.00 2.72 10.69
C ARG A 34 -1.74 3.22 10.01
N LEU A 35 -1.16 2.41 9.12
CA LEU A 35 0.05 2.79 8.38
C LEU A 35 -0.19 4.02 7.49
N VAL A 36 -1.33 4.09 6.81
CA VAL A 36 -1.70 5.23 5.97
C VAL A 36 -1.96 6.49 6.81
N ALA A 37 -2.53 6.35 8.00
CA ALA A 37 -2.71 7.46 8.92
C ALA A 37 -1.37 7.99 9.47
N GLU A 38 -0.43 7.10 9.81
CA GLU A 38 0.92 7.48 10.22
C GLU A 38 1.68 8.17 9.08
N LEU A 39 1.57 7.62 7.87
CA LEU A 39 2.16 8.17 6.65
C LEU A 39 1.69 9.61 6.38
N ARG A 40 0.43 9.92 6.65
CA ARG A 40 -0.15 11.26 6.43
C ARG A 40 0.65 12.37 7.09
N ASN A 41 1.16 12.14 8.30
CA ASN A 41 1.96 13.14 9.01
C ASN A 41 3.25 13.44 8.26
N VAL A 42 3.93 12.39 7.79
CA VAL A 42 5.17 12.50 7.00
C VAL A 42 4.89 13.19 5.66
N MET A 43 3.84 12.77 4.97
CA MET A 43 3.45 13.31 3.67
C MET A 43 3.06 14.78 3.73
N THR A 44 2.43 15.22 4.82
CA THR A 44 2.05 16.63 5.03
C THR A 44 3.29 17.52 5.08
N VAL A 45 4.31 17.12 5.84
CA VAL A 45 5.57 17.87 5.94
C VAL A 45 6.30 17.86 4.60
N LEU A 46 6.41 16.70 3.96
CA LEU A 46 7.11 16.57 2.68
C LEU A 46 6.44 17.33 1.54
N ALA A 47 5.11 17.34 1.48
CA ALA A 47 4.38 18.06 0.44
C ALA A 47 4.52 19.58 0.58
N ALA A 48 4.79 20.10 1.80
CA ALA A 48 5.08 21.51 2.01
C ALA A 48 6.43 21.92 1.39
N GLU A 49 7.44 21.06 1.48
CA GLU A 49 8.78 21.31 0.95
C GLU A 49 8.92 20.91 -0.54
N VAL A 50 8.26 19.82 -0.94
CA VAL A 50 8.34 19.21 -2.27
C VAL A 50 6.92 18.91 -2.78
N PRO A 51 6.28 19.87 -3.47
CA PRO A 51 4.85 19.84 -3.79
C PRO A 51 4.35 18.58 -4.52
N ARG A 52 5.20 17.91 -5.31
CA ARG A 52 4.82 16.68 -6.04
C ARG A 52 4.37 15.55 -5.12
N PHE A 53 4.85 15.49 -3.87
CA PHE A 53 4.44 14.45 -2.92
C PHE A 53 2.97 14.59 -2.47
N GLY A 54 2.36 15.77 -2.65
CA GLY A 54 0.98 16.02 -2.22
C GLY A 54 -0.08 15.15 -2.90
N VAL A 55 0.26 14.49 -4.02
CA VAL A 55 -0.67 13.64 -4.78
C VAL A 55 -0.87 12.25 -4.15
N HIS A 56 0.07 11.76 -3.34
CA HIS A 56 0.08 10.35 -2.92
C HIS A 56 -0.94 10.07 -1.81
N GLN A 57 -1.07 10.98 -0.84
CA GLN A 57 -1.99 10.77 0.28
C GLN A 57 -3.47 10.65 -0.17
N PRO A 58 -4.02 11.54 -1.00
CA PRO A 58 -5.39 11.40 -1.46
C PRO A 58 -5.62 10.11 -2.27
N ARG A 59 -4.61 9.66 -3.03
CA ARG A 59 -4.70 8.44 -3.83
C ARG A 59 -4.73 7.19 -2.98
N ILE A 60 -3.87 7.08 -1.96
CA ILE A 60 -3.85 5.91 -1.08
C ILE A 60 -5.11 5.87 -0.20
N ASP A 61 -5.62 7.02 0.22
CA ASP A 61 -6.89 7.13 0.95
C ASP A 61 -8.07 6.63 0.09
N ALA A 62 -8.12 7.05 -1.18
CA ALA A 62 -9.17 6.62 -2.11
C ALA A 62 -9.11 5.12 -2.39
N ALA A 63 -7.92 4.56 -2.61
CA ALA A 63 -7.76 3.13 -2.83
C ALA A 63 -8.20 2.32 -1.60
N LEU A 64 -7.83 2.77 -0.40
CA LEU A 64 -8.20 2.09 0.83
C LEU A 64 -9.70 2.15 1.11
N ALA A 65 -10.36 3.27 0.77
CA ALA A 65 -11.82 3.38 0.85
C ALA A 65 -12.53 2.37 -0.07
N GLN A 66 -12.03 2.15 -1.28
CA GLN A 66 -12.58 1.15 -2.20
C GLN A 66 -12.36 -0.29 -1.70
N ALA A 67 -11.19 -0.57 -1.12
CA ALA A 67 -10.92 -1.86 -0.50
C ALA A 67 -11.87 -2.14 0.68
N TRP A 68 -12.20 -1.11 1.47
CA TRP A 68 -13.18 -1.19 2.56
C TRP A 68 -14.62 -1.40 2.09
N ASP A 69 -14.96 -0.93 0.89
CA ASP A 69 -16.26 -1.18 0.24
C ASP A 69 -16.39 -2.62 -0.30
N GLY A 70 -15.33 -3.43 -0.14
CA GLY A 70 -15.31 -4.85 -0.48
C GLY A 70 -14.68 -5.18 -1.83
N ASP A 71 -14.18 -4.18 -2.57
CA ASP A 71 -13.44 -4.44 -3.81
C ASP A 71 -11.96 -4.70 -3.52
N HIS A 72 -11.64 -5.97 -3.28
CA HIS A 72 -10.29 -6.44 -2.89
C HIS A 72 -9.21 -6.10 -3.93
N ARG A 73 -9.59 -5.84 -5.18
CA ARG A 73 -8.66 -5.43 -6.24
C ARG A 73 -7.92 -4.14 -5.87
N TRP A 74 -8.53 -3.27 -5.07
CA TRP A 74 -7.90 -2.02 -4.66
C TRP A 74 -6.78 -2.17 -3.65
N VAL A 75 -6.55 -3.37 -3.11
CA VAL A 75 -5.38 -3.61 -2.26
C VAL A 75 -4.13 -3.82 -3.10
N ASP A 76 -4.15 -4.73 -4.08
CA ASP A 76 -2.93 -5.13 -4.80
C ASP A 76 -3.04 -5.34 -6.32
N SER A 77 -4.20 -5.09 -6.95
CA SER A 77 -4.36 -5.29 -8.39
C SER A 77 -3.46 -4.35 -9.21
N PRO A 78 -2.82 -4.85 -10.27
CA PRO A 78 -2.05 -4.01 -11.20
C PRO A 78 -2.92 -3.15 -12.12
N GLU A 79 -4.22 -3.42 -12.21
CA GLU A 79 -5.12 -2.79 -13.18
C GLU A 79 -5.74 -1.48 -12.67
N VAL A 80 -5.73 -1.26 -11.35
CA VAL A 80 -6.27 -0.06 -10.71
C VAL A 80 -5.17 0.63 -9.92
N ALA A 81 -5.40 1.88 -9.49
CA ALA A 81 -4.48 2.58 -8.60
C ALA A 81 -4.57 2.03 -7.16
N ALA A 82 -4.33 0.73 -7.00
CA ALA A 82 -4.39 0.00 -5.76
C ALA A 82 -3.35 0.49 -4.74
N VAL A 83 -3.54 0.12 -3.48
CA VAL A 83 -2.68 0.53 -2.37
C VAL A 83 -1.20 0.19 -2.63
N ASN A 84 -0.85 -0.97 -3.22
CA ASN A 84 0.55 -1.25 -3.60
C ASN A 84 1.08 -0.25 -4.62
N LEU A 85 0.34 0.04 -5.67
CA LEU A 85 0.84 0.83 -6.77
C LEU A 85 1.07 2.27 -6.33
N VAL A 86 0.17 2.81 -5.50
CA VAL A 86 0.39 4.12 -4.88
C VAL A 86 1.63 4.10 -3.96
N TRP A 87 1.81 3.03 -3.18
CA TRP A 87 2.99 2.87 -2.33
C TRP A 87 4.31 2.77 -3.13
N ILE A 88 4.33 1.99 -4.22
CA ILE A 88 5.49 1.86 -5.11
C ILE A 88 5.82 3.20 -5.74
N GLN A 89 4.82 3.93 -6.26
CA GLN A 89 5.05 5.25 -6.84
C GLN A 89 5.62 6.24 -5.81
N LEU A 90 5.08 6.25 -4.60
CA LEU A 90 5.60 7.06 -3.51
C LEU A 90 7.07 6.73 -3.21
N HIS A 91 7.40 5.43 -3.15
CA HIS A 91 8.76 4.97 -2.94
C HIS A 91 9.72 5.43 -4.06
N GLU A 92 9.28 5.36 -5.32
CA GLU A 92 10.07 5.86 -6.46
C GLU A 92 10.29 7.37 -6.39
N ASP A 93 9.27 8.14 -6.00
CA ASP A 93 9.41 9.59 -5.82
C ASP A 93 10.40 9.94 -4.70
N PHE A 94 10.49 9.12 -3.65
CA PHE A 94 11.52 9.24 -2.62
C PHE A 94 12.92 8.99 -3.18
N LEU A 95 13.13 7.87 -3.88
CA LEU A 95 14.42 7.54 -4.49
C LEU A 95 14.88 8.64 -5.46
N ALA A 96 13.98 9.11 -6.32
CA ALA A 96 14.25 10.20 -7.25
C ALA A 96 14.61 11.51 -6.54
N THR A 97 13.97 11.80 -5.41
CA THR A 97 14.29 13.00 -4.60
C THR A 97 15.65 12.91 -3.94
N LEU A 98 16.07 11.71 -3.51
CA LEU A 98 17.37 11.45 -2.90
C LEU A 98 18.50 11.26 -3.93
N GLY A 99 18.19 11.27 -5.23
CA GLY A 99 19.16 11.01 -6.31
C GLY A 99 19.67 9.57 -6.32
N ILE A 100 18.93 8.63 -5.73
CA ILE A 100 19.28 7.21 -5.69
C ILE A 100 18.68 6.55 -6.93
N THR A 101 19.51 6.17 -7.89
CA THR A 101 19.07 5.38 -9.03
C THR A 101 18.85 3.93 -8.59
N ARG A 102 17.67 3.38 -8.86
CA ARG A 102 17.40 1.96 -8.62
C ARG A 102 18.15 1.14 -9.69
N GLY A 103 19.18 0.38 -9.28
CA GLY A 103 19.96 -0.47 -10.18
C GLY A 103 21.48 -0.32 -10.15
N THR A 104 22.06 0.39 -9.17
CA THR A 104 23.54 0.49 -9.03
C THR A 104 24.19 -0.66 -8.28
N GLU A 105 23.45 -1.70 -7.92
CA GLU A 105 23.99 -2.96 -7.42
C GLU A 105 23.78 -4.04 -8.49
N PHE A 106 24.80 -4.21 -9.33
CA PHE A 106 25.06 -5.43 -10.11
C PHE A 106 26.47 -5.89 -9.79
#